data_AF-A0A0B8P3L8-F1
#
_entry.id   AF-A0A0B8P3L8-F1
#
_cell.length_a   1.000
_cell.length_b   1.000
_cell.length_c   1.000
_cell.angle_alpha   90.00
_cell.angle_beta   90.00
_cell.angle_gamma   90.00
#
_symmetry.space_group_name_H-M   'P 1'
#
loop_
_entity.id
_entity.type
_entity.pdbx_description
1 polymer ?
#
loop_
_entity_poly.entity_id
_entity_poly.type
_entity_poly.pdbx_seq_one_letter_code
_entity_poly.pdbx_strand_id
1 'polypeptide(L)'
;MFSNGTDTDDIFTIDTETGEISLNVDVDDDQLGLYQCEVIVRDPSGREDSALITIDLINVDDPTATESDTNQTNEDTTLTVNAANGVLSNDSDVDDTLTLASFKVADDDTTYSFGDTAVIDAWVSSL
;
A
#
# COMPACT_ATOMS: atom_id res chain seq x y z
N MET A 1 24.27 15.47 -25.68
CA MET A 1 23.18 14.47 -25.54
C MET A 1 23.42 13.69 -24.28
N PHE A 2 22.39 13.53 -23.46
CA PHE A 2 22.41 12.67 -22.29
C PHE A 2 22.09 11.23 -22.72
N SER A 3 22.68 10.25 -22.06
CA SER A 3 22.30 8.86 -22.24
C SER A 3 22.47 8.10 -20.95
N ASN A 4 21.62 7.12 -20.74
CA ASN A 4 21.67 6.24 -19.61
C ASN A 4 22.79 5.20 -19.81
N GLY A 5 23.81 5.22 -18.95
CA GLY A 5 25.00 4.37 -19.09
C GLY A 5 24.73 2.91 -18.72
N THR A 6 23.91 2.70 -17.67
CA THR A 6 23.48 1.39 -17.15
C THR A 6 22.28 1.61 -16.21
N ASP A 7 21.03 1.48 -16.68
CA ASP A 7 19.91 1.43 -15.71
C ASP A 7 19.80 0.05 -15.08
N THR A 8 19.58 0.07 -13.79
CA THR A 8 19.48 -1.09 -12.93
C THR A 8 18.01 -1.39 -12.60
N ASP A 9 17.16 -1.60 -13.62
CA ASP A 9 15.83 -2.28 -13.55
C ASP A 9 14.65 -1.60 -14.30
N ASP A 10 14.88 -0.80 -15.35
CA ASP A 10 13.80 -0.15 -16.17
C ASP A 10 12.88 0.84 -15.42
N ILE A 11 13.23 1.22 -14.19
CA ILE A 11 12.43 2.13 -13.33
C ILE A 11 12.59 3.59 -13.72
N PHE A 12 13.77 4.02 -14.15
CA PHE A 12 14.06 5.41 -14.52
C PHE A 12 14.27 5.56 -16.03
N THR A 13 14.03 6.77 -16.53
CA THR A 13 14.38 7.19 -17.88
C THR A 13 15.01 8.58 -17.84
N ILE A 14 15.85 8.88 -18.82
CA ILE A 14 16.46 10.21 -18.99
C ILE A 14 16.08 10.82 -20.34
N ASP A 15 15.63 12.07 -20.32
CA ASP A 15 15.48 12.86 -21.53
C ASP A 15 16.86 13.20 -22.11
N THR A 16 17.14 12.72 -23.32
CA THR A 16 18.47 12.87 -23.94
C THR A 16 18.81 14.30 -24.39
N GLU A 17 17.80 15.17 -24.49
CA GLU A 17 17.91 16.58 -24.88
C GLU A 17 18.01 17.49 -23.65
N THR A 18 17.18 17.27 -22.62
CA THR A 18 17.11 18.13 -21.43
C THR A 18 17.90 17.60 -20.24
N GLY A 19 18.12 16.29 -20.14
CA GLY A 19 18.74 15.62 -19.00
C GLY A 19 17.79 15.39 -17.82
N GLU A 20 16.48 15.63 -17.99
CA GLU A 20 15.47 15.33 -16.98
C GLU A 20 15.37 13.83 -16.73
N ILE A 21 15.31 13.43 -15.45
CA ILE A 21 15.14 12.04 -15.04
C ILE A 21 13.71 11.85 -14.54
N SER A 22 13.03 10.84 -15.08
CA SER A 22 11.63 10.53 -14.79
C SER A 22 11.46 9.06 -14.44
N LEU A 23 10.42 8.76 -13.67
CA LEU A 23 9.95 7.39 -13.47
C LEU A 23 9.32 6.88 -14.78
N ASN A 24 9.55 5.60 -15.05
CA ASN A 24 8.99 4.87 -16.19
C ASN A 24 7.90 3.86 -15.78
N VAL A 25 7.77 3.64 -14.48
CA VAL A 25 6.78 2.76 -13.86
C VAL A 25 6.20 3.46 -12.63
N ASP A 26 5.01 3.06 -12.22
CA ASP A 26 4.54 3.36 -10.86
C ASP A 26 5.46 2.62 -9.89
N VAL A 27 5.98 3.32 -8.89
CA VAL A 27 6.87 2.76 -7.86
C VAL A 27 6.04 2.39 -6.66
N ASP A 28 6.23 1.16 -6.19
CA ASP A 28 5.60 0.62 -4.99
C ASP A 28 6.68 0.03 -4.06
N ASP A 29 6.23 -0.53 -2.94
CA ASP A 29 7.05 -1.01 -1.83
C ASP A 29 8.08 -2.10 -2.21
N ASP A 30 7.80 -2.87 -3.27
CA ASP A 30 8.72 -3.88 -3.80
C ASP A 30 9.88 -3.30 -4.62
N GLN A 31 9.86 -1.99 -4.91
CA GLN A 31 10.85 -1.25 -5.70
C GLN A 31 11.63 -0.22 -4.87
N LEU A 32 11.50 -0.25 -3.54
CA LEU A 32 12.23 0.68 -2.67
C LEU A 32 13.74 0.41 -2.61
N GLY A 33 14.48 1.43 -2.19
CA GLY A 33 15.90 1.33 -1.90
C GLY A 33 16.75 2.27 -2.74
N LEU A 34 18.06 1.97 -2.74
CA LEU A 34 19.07 2.84 -3.31
C LEU A 34 19.40 2.43 -4.75
N TYR A 35 19.12 3.34 -5.68
CA TYR A 35 19.45 3.20 -7.09
C TYR A 35 20.68 4.03 -7.44
N GLN A 36 21.50 3.48 -8.33
CA GLN A 36 22.69 4.14 -8.84
C GLN A 36 22.69 4.08 -10.36
N CYS A 37 22.62 5.24 -11.00
CA CYS A 37 22.73 5.35 -12.44
C CYS A 37 23.92 6.23 -12.82
N GLU A 38 24.66 5.81 -13.86
CA GLU A 38 25.69 6.64 -14.47
C GLU A 38 25.09 7.38 -15.66
N VAL A 39 25.14 8.71 -15.62
CA VAL A 39 24.72 9.57 -16.72
C VAL A 39 25.94 10.01 -17.51
N ILE A 40 25.88 9.83 -18.83
CA ILE A 40 26.94 10.23 -19.76
C ILE A 40 26.47 11.44 -20.57
N VAL A 41 27.33 12.45 -20.68
CA VAL A 41 27.11 13.64 -21.52
C VAL A 41 28.11 13.62 -22.66
N ARG A 42 27.60 13.56 -23.91
CA ARG A 42 28.42 13.62 -25.13
C ARG A 42 28.24 14.95 -25.86
N ASP A 43 29.36 15.59 -26.24
CA ASP A 43 29.37 16.77 -27.12
C ASP A 43 29.31 16.37 -28.62
N PRO A 44 28.97 17.30 -29.54
CA PRO A 44 28.92 16.98 -30.98
C PRO A 44 30.27 16.57 -31.60
N SER A 45 31.39 16.85 -30.91
CA SER A 45 32.72 16.40 -31.32
C SER A 45 33.05 14.97 -30.85
N GLY A 46 32.14 14.35 -30.10
CA GLY A 46 32.24 12.98 -29.61
C GLY A 46 32.95 12.83 -28.26
N ARG A 47 33.31 13.92 -27.57
CA ARG A 47 33.89 13.85 -26.22
C ARG A 47 32.80 13.58 -25.20
N GLU A 48 33.12 12.78 -24.20
CA GLU A 48 32.21 12.36 -23.14
C GLU A 48 32.73 12.75 -21.76
N ASP A 49 31.79 13.02 -20.86
CA ASP A 49 31.99 13.11 -19.41
C ASP A 49 30.86 12.35 -18.72
N SER A 50 31.09 11.82 -17.51
CA SER A 50 30.07 11.06 -16.77
C SER A 50 29.94 11.49 -15.32
N ALA A 51 28.76 11.26 -14.75
CA ALA A 51 28.45 11.50 -13.36
C ALA A 51 27.61 10.35 -12.78
N LEU A 52 27.92 9.97 -11.54
CA LEU A 52 27.12 9.01 -10.78
C LEU A 52 26.00 9.76 -10.06
N ILE A 53 24.77 9.30 -10.27
CA ILE A 53 23.58 9.79 -9.58
C ILE A 53 23.11 8.69 -8.64
N THR A 54 22.76 9.08 -7.42
CA THR A 54 22.20 8.19 -6.40
C THR A 54 20.79 8.66 -6.09
N ILE A 55 19.82 7.76 -6.22
CA ILE A 55 18.41 8.01 -5.98
C ILE A 55 17.97 7.09 -4.86
N ASP A 56 17.37 7.66 -3.82
CA ASP A 56 16.85 6.91 -2.67
C ASP A 56 15.33 6.89 -2.77
N LEU A 57 14.75 5.72 -3.07
CA LEU A 57 13.32 5.51 -3.04
C LEU A 57 12.92 5.06 -1.65
N ILE A 58 12.13 5.91 -0.98
CA ILE A 58 11.66 5.72 0.38
C ILE A 58 10.19 5.27 0.37
N ASN A 59 9.85 4.41 1.32
CA ASN A 59 8.46 3.98 1.55
C ASN A 59 7.56 5.20 1.83
N VAL A 60 6.34 5.12 1.35
CA VAL A 60 5.23 5.99 1.75
C VAL A 60 4.06 5.09 2.16
N ASP A 61 3.57 5.31 3.38
CA ASP A 61 2.43 4.60 3.98
C ASP A 61 1.18 4.59 3.09
N ASP A 62 0.69 3.39 2.78
CA ASP A 62 -0.52 3.11 2.03
C ASP A 62 -1.75 2.89 2.93
N PRO A 63 -2.95 3.20 2.42
CA PRO A 63 -4.17 2.98 3.18
C PRO A 63 -4.50 1.49 3.28
N THR A 64 -4.87 1.06 4.48
CA THR A 64 -5.48 -0.26 4.69
C THR A 64 -6.70 -0.47 3.79
N ALA A 65 -6.74 -1.60 3.10
CA ALA A 65 -7.91 -2.08 2.37
C ALA A 65 -8.79 -2.95 3.27
N THR A 66 -9.99 -2.48 3.58
CA THR A 66 -10.96 -3.20 4.43
C THR A 66 -12.16 -3.70 3.65
N GLU A 67 -12.66 -4.89 3.98
CA GLU A 67 -13.81 -5.51 3.34
C GLU A 67 -14.85 -5.95 4.38
N SER A 68 -16.14 -5.85 4.05
CA SER A 68 -17.21 -6.19 5.00
C SER A 68 -17.37 -7.70 5.20
N ASP A 69 -17.51 -8.12 6.45
CA ASP A 69 -17.82 -9.51 6.79
C ASP A 69 -19.31 -9.81 6.82
N THR A 70 -19.64 -11.09 6.59
CA THR A 70 -20.97 -11.62 6.88
C THR A 70 -20.86 -12.97 7.57
N ASN A 71 -21.54 -13.11 8.70
CA ASN A 71 -21.63 -14.35 9.45
C ASN A 71 -23.08 -14.61 9.88
N GLN A 72 -23.40 -15.87 10.18
CA GLN A 72 -24.73 -16.26 10.66
C GLN A 72 -24.60 -17.21 11.84
N THR A 73 -25.55 -17.11 12.76
CA THR A 73 -25.74 -18.00 13.89
C THR A 73 -27.24 -18.13 14.16
N ASN A 74 -27.65 -19.13 14.93
CA ASN A 74 -29.03 -19.23 15.37
C ASN A 74 -29.35 -18.10 16.38
N GLU A 75 -30.62 -17.81 16.55
CA GLU A 75 -31.08 -16.94 17.65
C GLU A 75 -30.58 -17.44 19.00
N ASP A 76 -30.42 -16.52 19.94
CA ASP A 76 -29.95 -16.78 21.31
C ASP A 76 -28.62 -17.53 21.39
N THR A 77 -27.83 -17.49 20.32
CA THR A 77 -26.53 -18.16 20.23
C THR A 77 -25.43 -17.13 20.03
N THR A 78 -24.48 -17.07 20.97
CA THR A 78 -23.31 -16.21 20.83
C THR A 78 -22.46 -16.65 19.64
N LEU A 79 -22.24 -15.75 18.69
CA LEU A 79 -21.25 -15.90 17.63
C LEU A 79 -19.91 -15.35 18.13
N THR A 80 -18.87 -16.19 18.13
CA THR A 80 -17.49 -15.76 18.41
C THR A 80 -16.70 -15.75 17.11
N VAL A 81 -16.22 -14.57 16.70
CA VAL A 81 -15.38 -14.39 15.51
C VAL A 81 -13.97 -14.04 15.95
N ASN A 82 -12.98 -14.79 15.48
CA ASN A 82 -11.58 -14.48 15.73
C ASN A 82 -11.14 -13.32 14.81
N ALA A 83 -10.27 -12.43 15.28
CA ALA A 83 -9.76 -11.34 14.45
C ALA A 83 -9.00 -11.84 13.22
N ALA A 84 -7.95 -12.65 13.39
CA ALA A 84 -7.06 -13.06 12.30
C ALA A 84 -7.73 -13.97 11.25
N ASN A 85 -8.62 -14.86 11.67
CA ASN A 85 -9.30 -15.81 10.77
C ASN A 85 -10.76 -15.43 10.47
N GLY A 86 -11.18 -14.23 10.85
CA GLY A 86 -12.53 -13.73 10.68
C GLY A 86 -12.49 -12.28 10.22
N VAL A 87 -12.59 -11.35 11.18
CA VAL A 87 -12.78 -9.92 10.87
C VAL A 87 -11.67 -9.32 10.01
N LEU A 88 -10.43 -9.78 10.16
CA LEU A 88 -9.28 -9.28 9.39
C LEU A 88 -8.88 -10.22 8.24
N SER A 89 -9.64 -11.29 8.00
CA SER A 89 -9.19 -12.36 7.10
C SER A 89 -9.23 -11.98 5.61
N ASN A 90 -10.01 -10.97 5.28
CA ASN A 90 -10.20 -10.37 3.95
C ASN A 90 -9.71 -8.92 3.89
N ASP A 91 -9.13 -8.40 4.97
CA ASP A 91 -8.49 -7.10 4.99
C ASP A 91 -7.01 -7.24 4.62
N SER A 92 -6.43 -6.20 4.02
CA SER A 92 -5.01 -6.18 3.65
C SER A 92 -4.39 -4.81 3.80
N ASP A 93 -3.12 -4.79 4.13
CA ASP A 93 -2.28 -3.60 4.16
C ASP A 93 -0.88 -4.02 3.68
N VAL A 94 -0.25 -3.20 2.86
CA VAL A 94 1.04 -3.53 2.24
C VAL A 94 2.20 -3.19 3.18
N ASP A 95 2.03 -2.18 4.03
CA ASP A 95 3.04 -1.66 4.96
C ASP A 95 2.99 -2.34 6.33
N ASP A 96 1.77 -2.57 6.82
CA ASP A 96 1.53 -2.86 8.23
C ASP A 96 0.86 -4.20 8.51
N THR A 97 1.15 -4.74 9.70
CA THR A 97 0.38 -5.88 10.21
C THR A 97 -0.93 -5.41 10.80
N LEU A 98 -2.04 -5.94 10.28
CA LEU A 98 -3.37 -5.57 10.73
C LEU A 98 -3.69 -6.04 12.15
N THR A 99 -4.34 -5.15 12.91
CA THR A 99 -4.91 -5.44 14.22
C THR A 99 -6.32 -4.91 14.31
N LEU A 100 -7.21 -5.64 15.00
CA LEU A 100 -8.58 -5.22 15.19
C LEU A 100 -8.65 -4.26 16.37
N ALA A 101 -8.95 -2.98 16.10
CA ALA A 101 -9.17 -1.99 17.15
C ALA A 101 -10.64 -1.93 17.57
N SER A 102 -11.54 -1.90 16.58
CA SER A 102 -12.97 -1.78 16.79
C SER A 102 -13.77 -2.42 15.66
N PHE A 103 -15.02 -2.77 15.93
CA PHE A 103 -15.96 -3.26 14.93
C PHE A 103 -17.34 -2.62 15.11
N LYS A 104 -18.14 -2.65 14.04
CA LYS A 104 -19.57 -2.34 14.06
C LYS A 104 -20.35 -3.53 13.55
N VAL A 105 -21.56 -3.71 14.06
CA VAL A 105 -22.51 -4.67 13.48
C VAL A 105 -23.46 -3.90 12.58
N ALA A 106 -23.84 -4.48 11.44
CA ALA A 106 -24.86 -3.91 10.57
C ALA A 106 -26.14 -3.59 11.34
N ASP A 107 -26.75 -2.46 11.02
CA ASP A 107 -27.95 -1.91 11.69
C ASP A 107 -27.77 -1.57 13.19
N ASP A 108 -26.53 -1.53 13.69
CA ASP A 108 -26.16 -1.01 15.00
C ASP A 108 -25.18 0.17 14.83
N ASP A 109 -25.55 1.33 15.38
CA ASP A 109 -24.69 2.52 15.35
C ASP A 109 -23.54 2.47 16.37
N THR A 110 -23.58 1.50 17.29
CA THR A 110 -22.55 1.29 18.31
C THR A 110 -21.26 0.80 17.68
N THR A 111 -20.14 1.46 18.06
CA THR A 111 -18.79 0.98 17.77
C THR A 111 -18.27 0.26 19.01
N TYR A 112 -17.88 -0.99 18.82
CA TYR A 112 -17.38 -1.87 19.87
C TYR A 112 -15.86 -1.94 19.78
N SER A 113 -15.17 -1.98 20.92
CA SER A 113 -13.73 -2.22 20.96
C SER A 113 -13.44 -3.71 20.82
N PHE A 114 -12.20 -4.06 20.46
CA PHE A 114 -11.78 -5.45 20.47
C PHE A 114 -12.03 -6.13 21.83
N GLY A 115 -12.69 -7.29 21.80
CA GLY A 115 -13.06 -8.06 22.98
C GLY A 115 -14.42 -7.70 23.58
N ASP A 116 -15.07 -6.63 23.12
CA ASP A 116 -16.45 -6.32 23.51
C ASP A 116 -17.43 -7.33 22.91
N THR A 117 -18.56 -7.51 23.58
CA THR A 117 -19.68 -8.30 23.07
C THR A 117 -20.79 -7.36 22.63
N ALA A 118 -21.11 -7.37 21.33
CA ALA A 118 -22.29 -6.70 20.82
C ALA A 118 -23.55 -7.49 21.21
N VAL A 119 -24.52 -6.80 21.81
CA VAL A 119 -25.83 -7.37 22.13
C VAL A 119 -26.83 -6.79 21.15
N ILE A 120 -27.19 -7.58 20.15
CA ILE A 120 -28.19 -7.21 19.17
C ILE A 120 -29.53 -7.73 19.69
N ASP A 121 -30.29 -6.85 20.34
CA ASP A 121 -31.63 -7.21 20.77
C ASP A 121 -32.49 -7.49 19.53
N ALA A 122 -33.18 -8.63 19.54
CA ALA A 122 -34.19 -8.90 18.53
C ALA A 122 -35.24 -7.78 18.60
N TRP A 123 -35.45 -7.11 17.45
CA TRP A 123 -36.46 -6.08 17.16
C TRP A 123 -36.09 -4.62 17.48
N VAL A 124 -35.51 -3.93 16.49
CA VAL A 124 -35.89 -2.53 16.22
C VAL A 124 -37.19 -2.54 15.41
N SER A 125 -38.33 -2.50 16.11
CA SER A 125 -39.60 -2.13 15.48
C SER A 125 -39.60 -0.61 15.28
N SER A 126 -39.37 -0.14 14.06
CA SER A 126 -39.76 1.23 13.70
C SER A 126 -41.29 1.25 13.56
N LEU A 127 -41.95 1.98 14.47
CA LEU A 127 -43.35 2.42 14.33
C LEU A 127 -43.48 3.53 13.29
#